data_AF-A0AAD3H7N6-F1
#
_entry.id   AF-A0AAD3H7N6-F1
#
_cell.length_a   1.000
_cell.length_b   1.000
_cell.length_c   1.000
_cell.angle_alpha   90.00
_cell.angle_beta   90.00
_cell.angle_gamma   90.00
#
_symmetry.space_group_name_H-M   'P 1'
#
loop_
_entity.id
_entity.type
_entity.pdbx_description
1 polymer ?
#
loop_
_entity_poly.entity_id
_entity_poly.type
_entity_poly.pdbx_seq_one_letter_code
_entity_poly.pdbx_strand_id
1 'polypeptide(L)'
;MACQKVVNNAFHRQDWPTNQTVEIEIDRAQLGSKAGIFLWKNKDGMIQTMRDILQQEYDELFQQDPQSLNHRKFIIPGIIHSTFLRFGQVPETDGEVVQKRFSEIQNLIKETFGTLRVNSVRLAIERTPYMHIPCNDRHVLASFEF
;
A
#
# COMPACT_ATOMS: atom_id res chain seq x y z
N MET A 1 16.33 10.57 -9.18
CA MET A 1 16.56 9.11 -8.94
C MET A 1 15.73 8.31 -9.94
N ALA A 2 16.18 7.14 -10.38
CA ALA A 2 15.46 6.33 -11.38
C ALA A 2 14.01 5.99 -10.97
N CYS A 3 13.77 5.60 -9.71
CA CYS A 3 12.42 5.34 -9.20
C CYS A 3 11.49 6.57 -9.28
N GLN A 4 12.03 7.78 -9.07
CA GLN A 4 11.26 9.01 -9.20
C GLN A 4 10.86 9.26 -10.66
N LYS A 5 11.71 8.92 -11.62
CA LYS A 5 11.39 9.00 -13.05
C LYS A 5 10.24 8.05 -13.40
N VAL A 6 10.30 6.80 -12.93
CA VAL A 6 9.23 5.79 -13.13
C VAL A 6 7.89 6.31 -12.60
N VAL A 7 7.82 6.73 -11.34
CA VAL A 7 6.56 7.20 -10.75
C VAL A 7 6.07 8.49 -11.41
N ASN A 8 6.99 9.41 -11.74
CA ASN A 8 6.61 10.65 -12.42
C ASN A 8 6.05 10.38 -13.81
N ASN A 9 6.67 9.51 -14.60
CA ASN A 9 6.14 9.15 -15.91
C ASN A 9 4.77 8.47 -15.78
N ALA A 10 4.66 7.49 -14.89
CA ALA A 10 3.44 6.75 -14.64
C ALA A 10 2.26 7.68 -14.32
N PHE A 11 2.46 8.65 -13.43
CA PHE A 11 1.42 9.59 -13.03
C PHE A 11 0.96 10.52 -14.17
N HIS A 12 1.84 10.84 -15.12
CA HIS A 12 1.52 11.70 -16.26
C HIS A 12 0.96 10.94 -17.47
N ARG A 13 0.80 9.62 -17.38
CA ARG A 13 0.16 8.86 -18.45
C ARG A 13 -1.33 9.15 -18.53
N GLN A 14 -1.85 9.13 -19.76
CA GLN A 14 -3.26 9.37 -20.03
C GLN A 14 -4.18 8.30 -19.44
N ASP A 15 -3.67 7.08 -19.22
CA ASP A 15 -4.38 5.95 -18.63
C ASP A 15 -4.23 5.88 -17.10
N TRP A 16 -3.49 6.81 -16.47
CA TRP A 16 -3.52 6.96 -15.02
C TRP A 16 -4.89 7.51 -14.59
N PRO A 17 -5.52 6.98 -13.52
CA PRO A 17 -6.86 7.37 -13.10
C PRO A 17 -6.87 8.71 -12.33
N THR A 18 -6.27 9.77 -12.91
CA THR A 18 -6.19 11.12 -12.31
C THR A 18 -7.56 11.77 -12.14
N ASN A 19 -8.45 11.68 -13.14
CA ASN A 19 -9.75 12.34 -13.12
C ASN A 19 -10.86 11.52 -12.42
N GLN A 20 -10.50 10.46 -11.69
CA GLN A 20 -11.45 9.53 -11.09
C GLN A 20 -11.27 9.48 -9.57
N THR A 21 -12.38 9.29 -8.84
CA THR A 21 -12.29 9.08 -7.40
C THR A 21 -11.86 7.64 -7.16
N VAL A 22 -10.66 7.46 -6.62
CA VAL A 22 -10.14 6.13 -6.27
C VAL A 22 -10.62 5.78 -4.87
N GLU A 23 -11.50 4.78 -4.77
CA GLU A 23 -12.06 4.33 -3.50
C GLU A 23 -11.58 2.93 -3.12
N ILE A 24 -11.36 2.73 -1.83
CA ILE A 24 -11.08 1.42 -1.25
C ILE A 24 -12.08 1.14 -0.14
N GLU A 25 -12.60 -0.08 -0.11
CA GLU A 25 -13.52 -0.54 0.93
C GLU A 25 -12.81 -1.60 1.76
N ILE A 26 -13.09 -1.64 3.06
CA ILE A 26 -12.58 -2.71 3.91
C ILE A 26 -13.20 -4.06 3.50
N ASP A 27 -12.34 -5.00 3.10
CA ASP A 27 -12.76 -6.37 2.76
C ASP A 27 -12.86 -7.21 4.04
N ARG A 28 -11.78 -7.22 4.82
CA ARG A 28 -11.70 -7.95 6.10
C ARG A 28 -10.53 -7.45 6.94
N ALA A 29 -10.58 -7.75 8.23
CA ALA A 29 -9.45 -7.57 9.13
C ALA A 29 -8.89 -8.95 9.51
N GLN A 30 -7.57 -9.04 9.64
CA GLN A 30 -6.88 -10.27 10.00
C GLN A 30 -5.87 -10.00 11.11
N LEU A 31 -5.77 -10.93 12.05
CA LEU A 31 -4.74 -10.93 13.07
C LEU A 31 -3.86 -12.16 12.87
N GLY A 32 -2.62 -11.96 12.44
CA GLY A 32 -1.62 -13.01 12.30
C GLY A 32 -0.71 -13.12 13.53
N SER A 33 0.26 -14.03 13.47
CA SER A 33 1.24 -14.24 14.55
C SER A 33 2.23 -13.08 14.75
N LYS A 34 2.38 -12.20 13.76
CA LYS A 34 3.33 -11.07 13.80
C LYS A 34 2.70 -9.70 13.61
N ALA A 35 1.53 -9.62 12.97
CA ALA A 35 0.91 -8.37 12.61
C ALA A 35 -0.60 -8.52 12.48
N GLY A 36 -1.32 -7.42 12.71
CA GLY A 36 -2.71 -7.26 12.33
C GLY A 36 -2.80 -6.35 11.12
N ILE A 37 -3.59 -6.77 10.13
CA ILE A 37 -3.77 -6.05 8.87
C ILE A 37 -5.25 -5.84 8.55
N PHE A 38 -5.58 -4.67 8.03
CA PHE A 38 -6.81 -4.44 7.28
C PHE A 38 -6.52 -4.77 5.82
N LEU A 39 -7.34 -5.65 5.24
CA LEU A 39 -7.35 -5.92 3.81
C LEU A 39 -8.42 -5.04 3.18
N TRP A 40 -8.02 -4.34 2.13
CA TRP A 40 -8.88 -3.45 1.36
C TRP A 40 -9.13 -4.05 -0.02
N LYS A 41 -10.28 -3.70 -0.59
CA LYS A 41 -10.63 -3.97 -2.00
C LYS A 41 -10.85 -2.66 -2.73
N ASN A 42 -10.46 -2.61 -3.99
CA ASN A 42 -10.77 -1.54 -4.92
C ASN A 42 -11.63 -2.14 -6.03
N LYS A 43 -12.94 -1.84 -6.01
CA LYS A 43 -13.93 -2.50 -6.90
C LYS A 43 -13.69 -2.16 -8.37
N ASP A 44 -13.23 -0.95 -8.64
CA ASP A 44 -13.14 -0.41 -9.99
C ASP A 44 -11.81 -0.76 -10.68
N GLY A 45 -10.93 -1.52 -10.00
CA GLY A 45 -9.65 -1.97 -10.55
C GLY A 45 -8.59 -0.88 -10.73
N MET A 46 -8.87 0.38 -10.42
CA MET A 46 -7.98 1.52 -10.55
C MET A 46 -6.61 1.31 -9.88
N ILE A 47 -6.55 0.71 -8.69
CA ILE A 47 -5.26 0.41 -8.04
C ILE A 47 -4.49 -0.64 -8.85
N GLN A 48 -5.16 -1.62 -9.45
CA GLN A 48 -4.49 -2.57 -10.33
C GLN A 48 -3.97 -1.87 -11.59
N THR A 49 -4.76 -0.98 -12.20
CA THR A 49 -4.31 -0.13 -13.32
C THR A 49 -3.06 0.66 -12.97
N MET A 50 -3.01 1.31 -11.80
CA MET A 50 -1.80 2.03 -11.34
C MET A 50 -0.59 1.10 -11.23
N ARG A 51 -0.76 -0.13 -10.71
CA ARG A 51 0.33 -1.12 -10.60
C ARG A 51 0.84 -1.53 -11.97
N ASP A 52 -0.06 -1.79 -12.90
CA ASP A 52 0.28 -2.21 -14.26
C ASP A 52 1.03 -1.10 -14.99
N ILE A 53 0.59 0.16 -14.84
CA ILE A 53 1.29 1.33 -15.40
C ILE A 53 2.68 1.48 -14.78
N LEU A 54 2.82 1.39 -13.45
CA LEU A 54 4.12 1.45 -12.78
C LEU A 54 5.06 0.34 -13.25
N GLN A 55 4.54 -0.87 -13.48
CA GLN A 55 5.31 -2.00 -14.00
C GLN A 55 5.80 -1.72 -15.42
N GLN A 56 4.94 -1.21 -16.30
CA GLN A 56 5.30 -0.83 -17.67
C GLN A 56 6.39 0.24 -17.69
N GLU A 57 6.22 1.33 -16.94
CA GLU A 57 7.23 2.39 -16.85
C GLU A 57 8.57 1.91 -16.28
N TYR A 58 8.52 0.98 -15.31
CA TYR A 58 9.73 0.33 -14.80
C TYR A 58 10.41 -0.49 -15.90
N ASP A 59 9.67 -1.33 -16.61
CA ASP A 59 10.20 -2.23 -17.64
C ASP A 59 10.78 -1.45 -18.83
N GLU A 60 10.11 -0.38 -19.27
CA GLU A 60 10.59 0.53 -20.30
C GLU A 60 11.90 1.22 -19.89
N LEU A 61 11.97 1.74 -18.66
CA LEU A 61 13.20 2.36 -18.16
C LEU A 61 14.32 1.32 -18.00
N PHE A 62 14.00 0.10 -17.55
CA PHE A 62 14.97 -0.97 -17.41
C PHE A 62 15.54 -1.43 -18.76
N GLN A 63 14.72 -1.46 -19.81
CA GLN A 63 15.19 -1.76 -21.18
C GLN A 63 16.15 -0.68 -21.71
N GLN A 64 15.89 0.59 -21.40
CA GLN A 64 16.71 1.72 -21.86
C GLN A 64 18.01 1.87 -21.07
N ASP A 65 17.94 1.72 -19.74
CA ASP A 65 19.07 1.91 -18.83
C ASP A 65 19.00 0.92 -17.64
N PRO A 66 19.45 -0.33 -17.86
CA PRO A 66 19.44 -1.36 -16.82
C PRO A 66 20.29 -1.01 -15.60
N GLN A 67 21.30 -0.14 -15.74
CA GLN A 67 22.21 0.21 -14.65
C GLN A 67 21.62 1.26 -13.71
N SER A 68 20.65 2.07 -14.19
CA SER A 68 19.98 3.08 -13.38
C SER A 68 19.04 2.51 -12.30
N LEU A 69 18.56 1.28 -12.48
CA LEU A 69 17.64 0.60 -11.58
C LEU A 69 18.38 -0.50 -10.81
N ASN A 70 18.50 -0.33 -9.50
CA ASN A 70 19.38 -1.13 -8.64
C ASN A 70 18.82 -2.53 -8.29
N HIS A 71 17.84 -3.04 -9.05
CA HIS A 71 17.05 -4.21 -8.66
C HIS A 71 16.90 -5.22 -9.80
N ARG A 72 17.11 -6.51 -9.46
CA ARG A 72 16.93 -7.64 -10.39
C ARG A 72 15.46 -7.87 -10.78
N LYS A 73 14.50 -7.31 -10.06
CA LYS A 73 13.06 -7.44 -10.32
C LYS A 73 12.26 -6.37 -9.57
N PHE A 74 11.37 -5.67 -10.26
CA PHE A 74 10.33 -4.86 -9.64
C PHE A 74 9.17 -5.77 -9.21
N ILE A 75 8.69 -5.60 -7.98
CA ILE A 75 7.62 -6.43 -7.42
C ILE A 75 6.63 -5.51 -6.73
N ILE A 76 5.39 -5.51 -7.22
CA ILE A 76 4.27 -4.89 -6.51
C ILE A 76 3.33 -6.01 -6.01
N PRO A 77 3.14 -6.17 -4.69
CA PRO A 77 2.18 -7.13 -4.17
C PRO A 77 0.75 -6.83 -4.64
N GLY A 78 0.00 -7.88 -5.02
CA GLY A 78 -1.40 -7.76 -5.44
C GLY A 78 -2.38 -7.40 -4.32
N ILE A 79 -1.93 -7.41 -3.06
CA ILE A 79 -2.77 -7.10 -1.89
C ILE A 79 -2.81 -5.60 -1.62
N ILE A 80 -3.98 -5.07 -1.29
CA ILE A 80 -4.14 -3.72 -0.74
C ILE A 80 -4.36 -3.89 0.75
N HIS A 81 -3.43 -3.41 1.57
CA HIS A 81 -3.53 -3.60 3.01
C HIS A 81 -2.96 -2.42 3.79
N SER A 82 -3.44 -2.26 5.02
CA SER A 82 -2.83 -1.38 6.02
C SER A 82 -2.50 -2.21 7.25
N THR A 83 -1.27 -2.08 7.75
CA THR A 83 -0.89 -2.70 9.03
C THR A 83 -1.41 -1.81 10.16
N PHE A 84 -2.22 -2.36 11.08
CA PHE A 84 -2.72 -1.62 12.24
C PHE A 84 -2.02 -2.01 13.55
N LEU A 85 -1.36 -3.17 13.59
CA LEU A 85 -0.47 -3.55 14.68
C LEU A 85 0.67 -4.43 14.21
N ARG A 86 1.78 -4.38 14.94
CA ARG A 86 2.87 -5.35 14.85
C ARG A 86 3.25 -5.82 16.24
N PHE A 87 3.38 -7.12 16.41
CA PHE A 87 3.89 -7.71 17.65
C PHE A 87 5.40 -7.57 17.67
N GLY A 88 5.93 -6.73 18.57
CA GLY A 88 7.38 -6.64 18.82
C GLY A 88 7.95 -7.90 19.47
N GLN A 89 7.11 -8.62 20.21
CA GLN A 89 7.39 -9.92 20.82
C GLN A 89 6.10 -10.76 20.83
N VAL A 90 6.24 -12.07 20.96
CA VAL A 90 5.09 -12.97 21.09
C VAL A 90 4.34 -12.60 22.37
N PRO A 91 3.03 -12.33 22.33
CA PRO A 91 2.25 -12.08 23.53
C PRO A 91 2.29 -13.27 24.49
N GLU A 92 2.33 -13.01 25.79
CA GLU A 92 2.19 -14.06 26.81
C GLU A 92 0.76 -14.64 26.85
N THR A 93 -0.22 -13.88 26.35
CA THR A 93 -1.60 -14.34 26.23
C THR A 93 -1.72 -15.41 25.16
N ASP A 94 -2.46 -16.48 25.47
CA ASP A 94 -2.79 -17.54 24.52
C ASP A 94 -3.35 -16.98 23.20
N GLY A 95 -2.77 -17.41 22.08
CA GLY A 95 -3.17 -16.97 20.74
C GLY A 95 -4.64 -17.24 20.44
N GLU A 96 -5.23 -18.34 20.91
CA GLU A 96 -6.65 -18.65 20.70
C GLU A 96 -7.56 -17.63 21.39
N VAL A 97 -7.19 -17.20 22.61
CA VAL A 97 -7.92 -16.17 23.35
C VAL A 97 -7.84 -14.84 22.61
N VAL A 98 -6.67 -14.50 22.08
CA VAL A 98 -6.48 -13.28 21.28
C VAL A 98 -7.33 -13.32 20.01
N GLN A 99 -7.32 -14.45 19.27
CA GLN A 99 -8.12 -14.63 18.06
C GLN A 99 -9.62 -14.54 18.34
N LYS A 100 -10.10 -15.16 19.41
CA LYS A 100 -11.50 -15.10 19.82
C LYS A 100 -11.96 -13.66 20.12
N ARG A 101 -11.16 -12.91 20.88
CA ARG A 101 -11.47 -11.50 21.17
C ARG A 101 -11.45 -10.63 19.91
N PHE A 102 -10.55 -10.93 18.98
CA PHE A 102 -10.48 -10.20 17.71
C PHE A 102 -11.68 -10.49 16.81
N SER A 103 -12.18 -11.73 16.77
CA SER A 103 -13.36 -12.07 15.95
C SER A 103 -14.64 -11.40 16.45
N GLU A 104 -14.76 -11.18 17.75
CA GLU A 104 -15.88 -10.44 18.37
C GLU A 104 -16.00 -8.99 17.86
N ILE A 105 -14.88 -8.34 17.53
CA ILE A 105 -14.85 -6.95 17.05
C ILE A 105 -14.76 -6.83 15.52
N GLN A 106 -14.59 -7.94 14.80
CA GLN A 106 -14.32 -7.92 13.36
C GLN A 106 -15.46 -7.30 12.53
N ASN A 107 -16.71 -7.47 12.97
CA ASN A 107 -17.87 -6.86 12.33
C ASN A 107 -17.90 -5.34 12.55
N LEU A 108 -17.62 -4.90 13.77
CA LEU A 108 -17.55 -3.47 14.11
C LEU A 108 -16.47 -2.75 13.28
N ILE A 109 -15.35 -3.41 12.99
CA ILE A 109 -14.29 -2.86 12.15
C ILE A 109 -14.81 -2.51 10.75
N LYS A 110 -15.64 -3.37 10.15
CA LYS A 110 -16.23 -3.09 8.82
C LYS A 110 -17.16 -1.88 8.85
N GLU A 111 -18.01 -1.80 9.87
CA GLU A 111 -18.95 -0.70 10.08
C GLU A 111 -18.22 0.62 10.35
N THR A 112 -17.08 0.57 11.06
CA THR A 112 -16.32 1.76 11.47
C THR A 112 -15.53 2.38 10.32
N PHE A 113 -14.81 1.57 9.54
CA PHE A 113 -13.89 2.10 8.53
C PHE A 113 -14.52 2.25 7.13
N GLY A 114 -15.56 1.48 6.81
CA GLY A 114 -16.33 1.62 5.58
C GLY A 114 -15.48 1.77 4.30
N THR A 115 -15.72 2.86 3.58
CA THR A 115 -15.02 3.24 2.35
C THR A 115 -14.09 4.43 2.59
N LEU A 116 -12.87 4.34 2.08
CA LEU A 116 -11.87 5.41 2.09
C LEU A 116 -11.61 5.91 0.67
N ARG A 117 -11.52 7.23 0.54
CA ARG A 117 -11.04 7.88 -0.69
C ARG A 117 -9.52 8.02 -0.66
N VAL A 118 -8.87 7.64 -1.75
CA VAL A 118 -7.44 7.85 -1.97
C VAL A 118 -7.26 9.22 -2.63
N ASN A 119 -6.56 10.13 -1.96
CA ASN A 119 -6.36 11.51 -2.43
C ASN A 119 -4.99 11.74 -3.07
N SER A 120 -4.01 10.90 -2.77
CA SER A 120 -2.65 11.06 -3.28
C SER A 120 -1.92 9.73 -3.39
N VAL A 121 -0.95 9.67 -4.30
CA VAL A 121 0.10 8.66 -4.32
C VAL A 121 1.42 9.34 -3.95
N ARG A 122 2.22 8.68 -3.11
CA ARG A 122 3.51 9.20 -2.67
C ARG A 122 4.61 8.20 -2.93
N LEU A 123 5.72 8.67 -3.50
CA LEU A 123 6.96 7.92 -3.53
C LEU A 123 7.69 8.16 -2.22
N ALA A 124 7.95 7.10 -1.46
CA ALA A 124 8.65 7.18 -0.19
C ALA A 124 9.85 6.22 -0.15
N ILE A 125 10.86 6.58 0.65
CA ILE A 125 12.01 5.71 0.93
C ILE A 125 11.94 5.19 2.36
N GLU A 126 11.86 3.87 2.50
CA GLU A 126 11.92 3.23 3.81
C GLU A 126 13.38 2.94 4.16
N ARG A 127 13.93 3.67 5.14
CA ARG A 127 15.28 3.42 5.68
C ARG A 127 15.27 2.56 6.94
N THR A 128 14.11 2.39 7.55
CA THR A 128 13.87 1.62 8.77
C THR A 128 12.44 1.08 8.69
N PRO A 129 12.18 -0.20 9.01
CA PRO A 129 10.82 -0.75 9.01
C PRO A 129 9.91 0.12 9.90
N TYR A 130 9.01 0.88 9.30
CA TYR A 130 8.30 1.95 10.01
C TYR A 130 6.79 1.74 9.93
N MET A 131 6.12 1.69 11.08
CA MET A 131 4.68 1.92 11.14
C MET A 131 4.47 3.43 11.14
N HIS A 132 3.76 3.94 10.14
CA HIS A 132 3.58 5.37 9.90
C HIS A 132 3.05 6.07 11.17
N ILE A 133 3.90 6.84 11.84
CA ILE A 133 3.48 7.84 12.83
C ILE A 133 2.92 9.02 12.04
N PRO A 134 1.72 9.54 12.34
CA PRO A 134 1.24 10.77 11.71
C PRO A 134 2.31 11.87 11.86
N CYS A 135 2.59 12.62 10.78
CA CYS A 135 3.39 13.86 10.77
C CYS A 135 4.90 13.80 10.48
N ASN A 136 5.43 12.81 9.75
CA ASN A 136 6.83 12.90 9.28
C ASN A 136 7.00 12.63 7.78
N ASP A 137 6.88 13.68 6.95
CA ASP A 137 7.12 13.60 5.50
C ASP A 137 8.61 13.49 5.11
N ARG A 138 9.56 13.39 6.06
CA ARG A 138 11.01 13.29 5.76
C ARG A 138 11.38 12.09 4.88
N HIS A 139 10.52 11.08 4.82
CA HIS A 139 10.72 9.88 4.02
C HIS A 139 10.04 9.95 2.64
N VAL A 140 9.21 10.96 2.40
CA VAL A 140 8.51 11.18 1.13
C VAL A 140 9.48 11.88 0.17
N LEU A 141 9.68 11.29 -1.01
CA LEU A 141 10.52 11.80 -2.09
C LEU A 141 9.73 12.59 -3.12
N ALA A 142 8.45 12.24 -3.33
CA ALA A 142 7.52 12.93 -4.23
C ALA A 142 6.07 12.61 -3.84
N SER A 143 5.16 13.55 -4.12
CA SER A 143 3.72 13.42 -3.91
C SER A 143 2.97 13.80 -5.18
N PHE A 144 1.89 13.07 -5.46
CA PHE A 144 1.05 13.25 -6.63
C PHE A 144 -0.41 13.19 -6.17
N GLU A 145 -1.12 14.32 -6.29
CA GLU A 145 -2.50 14.47 -5.83
C GLU A 145 -3.47 14.21 -6.99
N PHE A 146 -4.60 13.57 -6.71
CA PHE A 146 -5.69 13.31 -7.68
C PHE A 146 -6.60 14.55 -7.87
#